data_AF-A0A662Y752-F1
#
_entry.id   AF-A0A662Y752-F1
#
_cell.length_a   1.000
_cell.length_b   1.000
_cell.length_c   1.000
_cell.angle_alpha   90.00
_cell.angle_beta   90.00
_cell.angle_gamma   90.00
#
_symmetry.space_group_name_H-M   'P 1'
#
loop_
_entity.id
_entity.type
_entity.pdbx_description
1 polymer ?
#
loop_
_entity_poly.entity_id
_entity_poly.type
_entity_poly.pdbx_seq_one_letter_code
_entity_poly.pdbx_strand_id
1 'polypeptide(L)'
;MRVPSEADASCADARPRRRRVRAVAMILDDVLYDHTGLLSHLAIDRGVAQLLAERAFPTNAAAFEALQTFRNAYGLRKRFPRFVDSLVAGPQARLTPEQAQRVIAAYYESNVPEARGITPFPGARKALLELQDGGACRLALLLIGK
;
A
#
# COMPACT_ATOMS: atom_id res chain seq x y z
N MET A 1 -49.84 -25.60 -50.01
CA MET A 1 -49.61 -25.04 -48.66
C MET A 1 -48.41 -25.78 -48.07
N ARG A 2 -47.40 -25.06 -47.54
CA ARG A 2 -46.03 -25.52 -47.25
C ARG A 2 -45.92 -26.63 -46.19
N VAL A 3 -44.97 -27.53 -46.37
CA VAL A 3 -44.26 -28.27 -45.28
C VAL A 3 -42.83 -27.70 -45.22
N PRO A 4 -42.28 -27.45 -44.01
CA PRO A 4 -41.17 -28.27 -43.49
C PRO A 4 -41.32 -28.56 -41.97
N SER A 5 -41.15 -29.80 -41.50
CA SER A 5 -39.92 -30.57 -41.21
C SER A 5 -39.36 -30.32 -39.81
N GLU A 6 -39.14 -31.42 -39.08
CA GLU A 6 -38.42 -31.52 -37.82
C GLU A 6 -37.08 -30.78 -37.86
N ALA A 7 -36.90 -29.80 -36.97
CA ALA A 7 -35.63 -29.34 -36.44
C ALA A 7 -35.88 -28.41 -35.26
N ASP A 8 -34.95 -28.40 -34.30
CA ASP A 8 -34.74 -27.35 -33.32
C ASP A 8 -35.58 -27.36 -32.02
N ALA A 9 -35.37 -28.39 -31.22
CA ALA A 9 -35.25 -28.18 -29.77
C ALA A 9 -33.98 -28.86 -29.25
N SER A 10 -32.85 -28.49 -29.85
CA SER A 10 -31.53 -28.65 -29.22
C SER A 10 -31.57 -27.95 -27.87
N CYS A 11 -31.53 -28.73 -26.79
CA CYS A 11 -31.19 -28.26 -25.45
C CYS A 11 -29.86 -27.49 -25.54
N ALA A 12 -29.96 -26.17 -25.69
CA ALA A 12 -28.81 -25.28 -25.62
C ALA A 12 -28.26 -25.37 -24.20
N ASP A 13 -27.25 -26.22 -24.07
CA ASP A 13 -26.30 -26.38 -22.98
C ASP A 13 -26.06 -25.02 -22.31
N ALA A 14 -26.75 -24.78 -21.17
CA ALA A 14 -26.68 -23.55 -20.41
C ALA A 14 -25.37 -23.49 -19.64
N ARG A 15 -24.24 -23.51 -20.37
CA ARG A 15 -22.93 -23.27 -19.77
C ARG A 15 -22.93 -21.84 -19.24
N PRO A 16 -22.51 -21.60 -18.00
CA PRO A 16 -22.41 -20.25 -17.47
C PRO A 16 -21.51 -19.45 -18.40
N ARG A 17 -22.07 -18.40 -19.02
CA ARG A 17 -21.33 -17.45 -19.86
C ARG A 17 -20.12 -16.97 -19.06
N ARG A 18 -18.92 -17.49 -19.40
CA ARG A 18 -17.67 -17.08 -18.77
C ARG A 18 -17.57 -15.57 -18.87
N ARG A 19 -17.64 -14.87 -17.73
CA ARG A 19 -17.47 -13.42 -17.67
C ARG A 19 -16.09 -13.11 -18.25
N ARG A 20 -16.04 -12.46 -19.41
CA ARG A 20 -14.79 -11.99 -20.00
C ARG A 20 -14.31 -10.79 -19.19
N VAL A 21 -13.23 -10.97 -18.43
CA VAL A 21 -12.55 -9.88 -17.74
C VAL A 21 -11.95 -8.96 -18.80
N ARG A 22 -12.38 -7.70 -18.85
CA ARG A 22 -11.90 -6.72 -19.84
C ARG A 22 -10.84 -5.77 -19.31
N ALA A 23 -10.67 -5.70 -17.99
CA ALA A 23 -9.68 -4.86 -17.36
C ALA A 23 -9.25 -5.46 -16.02
N VAL A 24 -7.99 -5.22 -15.66
CA VAL A 24 -7.41 -5.51 -14.35
C VAL A 24 -6.85 -4.21 -13.79
N ALA A 25 -7.32 -3.85 -12.60
CA ALA A 25 -6.86 -2.68 -11.87
C ALA A 25 -6.05 -3.16 -10.65
N MET A 26 -4.89 -2.57 -10.42
CA MET A 26 -3.95 -2.98 -9.37
C MET A 26 -3.32 -1.77 -8.69
N ILE A 27 -2.91 -1.94 -7.44
CA ILE A 27 -2.07 -0.97 -6.74
C ILE A 27 -0.58 -1.28 -6.99
N LEU A 28 0.29 -0.34 -6.66
CA LEU A 28 1.74 -0.52 -6.80
C LEU A 28 2.31 -1.29 -5.60
N ASP A 29 2.05 -0.77 -4.41
CA ASP A 29 2.65 -1.19 -3.15
C ASP A 29 2.24 -2.61 -2.76
N ASP A 30 3.23 -3.46 -2.49
CA ASP A 30 3.07 -4.87 -2.09
C ASP A 30 2.31 -5.73 -3.12
N VAL A 31 2.17 -5.24 -4.36
CA VAL A 31 1.58 -5.99 -5.48
C VAL A 31 2.56 -6.08 -6.65
N LEU A 32 3.19 -4.97 -7.02
CA LEU A 32 4.17 -4.93 -8.09
C LEU A 32 5.61 -4.89 -7.59
N TYR A 33 5.83 -4.42 -6.36
CA TYR A 33 7.13 -4.39 -5.69
C TYR A 33 6.95 -4.45 -4.18
N ASP A 34 8.03 -4.77 -3.47
CA ASP A 34 8.04 -4.86 -2.00
C ASP A 34 8.13 -3.47 -1.36
N HIS A 35 6.99 -2.82 -1.11
CA HIS A 35 6.94 -1.51 -0.47
C HIS A 35 7.11 -1.64 1.05
N THR A 36 6.47 -2.64 1.65
CA THR A 36 6.52 -2.86 3.10
C THR A 36 7.94 -3.18 3.55
N GLY A 37 8.63 -4.10 2.88
CA GLY A 37 10.00 -4.49 3.20
C GLY A 37 11.03 -3.42 2.89
N LEU A 38 10.85 -2.63 1.82
CA LEU A 38 11.85 -1.65 1.38
C LEU A 38 11.62 -0.24 1.92
N LEU A 39 10.39 0.30 1.84
CA LEU A 39 10.15 1.73 2.07
C LEU A 39 9.43 2.02 3.38
N SER A 40 8.52 1.16 3.83
CA SER A 40 7.75 1.41 5.06
C SER A 40 8.62 1.41 6.32
N HIS A 41 9.61 0.51 6.39
CA HIS A 41 10.57 0.49 7.50
C HIS A 41 11.46 1.73 7.50
N LEU A 42 11.98 2.12 6.33
CA LEU A 42 12.81 3.33 6.21
C LEU A 42 12.04 4.61 6.60
N ALA A 43 10.76 4.71 6.26
CA ALA A 43 9.92 5.83 6.68
C ALA A 43 9.80 5.90 8.21
N ILE A 44 9.59 4.76 8.87
CA ILE A 44 9.56 4.66 10.34
C ILE A 44 10.92 5.05 10.92
N ASP A 45 12.02 4.54 10.38
CA ASP A 45 13.37 4.82 10.87
C ASP A 45 13.72 6.31 10.75
N ARG A 46 13.35 6.96 9.64
CA ARG A 46 13.48 8.42 9.49
C ARG A 46 12.64 9.19 10.50
N GLY A 47 11.38 8.79 10.67
CA GLY A 47 10.50 9.38 11.68
C GLY A 47 11.05 9.24 13.09
N VAL A 48 11.60 8.07 13.44
CA VAL A 48 12.25 7.79 14.74
C VAL A 48 13.52 8.62 14.89
N ALA A 49 14.38 8.69 13.88
CA ALA A 49 15.58 9.52 13.91
C ALA A 49 15.22 11.00 14.17
N GLN A 50 14.16 11.52 13.53
CA GLN A 50 13.69 12.88 13.78
C GLN A 50 13.11 13.03 15.19
N LEU A 51 12.37 12.05 15.73
CA LEU A 51 11.90 12.08 17.12
C LEU A 51 13.05 12.20 18.13
N LEU A 52 14.17 11.54 17.87
CA LEU A 52 15.37 11.65 18.69
C LEU A 52 16.04 13.02 18.52
N ALA A 53 16.14 13.53 17.29
CA ALA A 53 16.69 14.87 17.01
C ALA A 53 15.89 15.98 17.72
N GLU A 54 14.57 15.85 17.79
CA GLU A 54 13.67 16.73 18.52
C GLU A 54 13.65 16.47 20.05
N ARG A 55 14.44 15.50 20.53
CA ARG A 55 14.55 15.08 21.94
C ARG A 55 13.25 14.56 22.57
N ALA A 56 12.33 14.04 21.75
CA ALA A 56 11.09 13.43 22.25
C ALA A 56 11.32 12.09 22.97
N PHE A 57 12.40 11.39 22.63
CA PHE A 57 12.82 10.14 23.27
C PHE A 57 14.34 10.12 23.50
N PRO A 58 14.80 9.48 24.59
CA PRO A 58 16.22 9.42 24.91
C PRO A 58 16.99 8.41 24.05
N THR A 59 16.31 7.38 23.53
CA THR A 59 16.92 6.29 22.74
C THR A 59 15.96 5.78 21.67
N ASN A 60 16.52 5.12 20.64
CA ASN A 60 15.73 4.43 19.62
C ASN A 60 14.80 3.38 20.25
N ALA A 61 15.32 2.60 21.21
CA ALA A 61 14.54 1.58 21.90
C ALA A 61 13.29 2.17 22.58
N ALA A 62 13.44 3.29 23.30
CA ALA A 62 12.31 3.96 23.96
C ALA A 62 11.27 4.48 22.95
N ALA A 63 11.72 5.00 21.80
CA ALA A 63 10.81 5.45 20.73
C ALA A 63 10.04 4.26 20.11
N PHE A 64 10.72 3.14 19.85
CA PHE A 64 10.10 1.92 19.33
C PHE A 64 9.13 1.28 20.32
N GLU A 65 9.48 1.22 21.61
CA GLU A 65 8.58 0.72 22.65
C GLU A 65 7.32 1.57 22.77
N ALA A 66 7.45 2.90 22.72
CA ALA A 66 6.30 3.81 22.74
C ALA A 66 5.41 3.63 21.50
N LEU A 67 6.02 3.48 20.32
CA LEU A 67 5.29 3.21 19.08
C LEU A 67 4.57 1.86 19.12
N GLN A 68 5.20 0.80 19.63
CA GLN A 68 4.58 -0.51 19.80
C GLN A 68 3.42 -0.46 20.81
N THR A 69 3.62 0.21 21.94
CA THR A 69 2.59 0.42 22.96
C THR A 69 1.37 1.14 22.36
N PHE A 70 1.59 2.21 21.60
CA PHE A 70 0.54 2.93 20.88
C PHE A 70 -0.20 2.02 19.89
N ARG A 71 0.53 1.23 19.09
CA ARG A 71 -0.07 0.29 18.12
C ARG A 71 -0.94 -0.76 18.80
N ASN A 72 -0.49 -1.28 19.94
CA ASN A 72 -1.23 -2.28 20.72
C ASN A 72 -2.48 -1.69 21.36
N ALA A 73 -2.38 -0.48 21.92
CA ALA A 73 -3.50 0.19 22.59
C ALA A 73 -4.63 0.60 21.62
N TYR A 74 -4.28 1.11 20.44
CA TYR A 74 -5.25 1.70 19.50
C TYR A 74 -5.54 0.85 18.26
N GLY A 75 -4.89 -0.32 18.11
CA GLY A 75 -5.00 -1.15 16.90
C GLY A 75 -4.43 -0.49 15.64
N LEU A 76 -3.71 0.62 15.77
CA LEU A 76 -3.23 1.46 14.67
C LEU A 76 -1.87 1.01 14.13
N ARG A 77 -1.77 -0.27 13.72
CA ARG A 77 -0.51 -0.92 13.30
C ARG A 77 0.30 -0.13 12.24
N LYS A 78 -0.36 0.69 11.41
CA LYS A 78 0.28 1.42 10.29
C LYS A 78 0.18 2.96 10.36
N ARG A 79 -0.24 3.58 11.49
CA ARG A 79 -0.45 5.05 11.53
C ARG A 79 0.60 5.78 12.37
N PHE A 80 1.82 5.89 11.84
CA PHE A 80 2.90 6.65 12.48
C PHE A 80 2.54 8.14 12.71
N PRO A 81 1.90 8.88 11.78
CA PRO A 81 1.50 10.26 12.06
C PRO A 81 0.53 10.39 13.23
N ARG A 82 -0.38 9.43 13.42
CA ARG A 82 -1.29 9.43 14.59
C ARG A 82 -0.56 9.19 15.90
N PHE A 83 0.53 8.42 15.86
CA PHE A 83 1.42 8.30 17.01
C PHE A 83 2.11 9.64 17.29
N VAL A 84 2.61 10.33 16.28
CA VAL A 84 3.21 11.67 16.45
C VAL A 84 2.19 12.67 17.01
N ASP A 85 0.95 12.69 16.49
CA ASP A 85 -0.12 13.54 17.01
C ASP A 85 -0.37 13.32 18.51
N SER A 86 -0.27 12.07 18.97
CA SER A 86 -0.45 11.73 20.39
C SER A 86 0.66 12.28 21.30
N LEU A 87 1.80 12.69 20.73
CA LEU A 87 2.92 13.28 21.46
C LEU A 87 2.81 14.80 21.59
N VAL A 88 1.89 15.44 20.85
CA VAL A 88 1.69 16.91 20.85
C VAL A 88 0.76 17.36 21.97
N ALA A 89 -0.26 16.55 22.28
CA ALA A 89 -1.31 16.91 23.22
C ALA A 89 -1.30 16.01 24.45
N GLY A 90 -1.38 16.61 25.63
CA GLY A 90 -1.57 15.92 26.91
C GLY A 90 -0.56 16.33 27.99
N PRO A 91 -0.73 15.81 29.22
CA PRO A 91 0.13 16.13 30.36
C PRO A 91 1.58 15.62 30.22
N GLN A 92 1.85 14.76 29.23
CA GLN A 92 3.18 14.25 28.88
C GLN A 92 3.57 14.64 27.44
N ALA A 93 3.11 15.80 26.96
CA ALA A 93 3.48 16.29 25.63
C ALA A 93 5.01 16.30 25.49
N ARG A 94 5.51 15.63 24.45
CA ARG A 94 6.95 15.49 24.16
C ARG A 94 7.39 16.28 22.94
N LEU A 95 6.43 16.84 22.21
CA LEU A 95 6.65 17.61 20.99
C LEU A 95 5.79 18.87 21.02
N THR A 96 6.32 19.98 20.51
CA THR A 96 5.49 21.09 20.05
C THR A 96 4.83 20.73 18.70
N PRO A 97 3.75 21.43 18.29
CA PRO A 97 3.15 21.22 16.98
C PRO A 97 4.15 21.36 15.82
N GLU A 98 5.09 22.30 15.91
CA GLU A 98 6.12 22.51 14.90
C GLU A 98 7.11 21.35 14.83
N GLN A 99 7.49 20.78 15.98
CA GLN A 99 8.36 19.60 16.03
C GLN A 99 7.66 18.38 15.45
N ALA A 100 6.39 18.17 15.79
CA ALA A 100 5.58 17.10 15.22
C ALA A 100 5.46 17.21 13.70
N GLN A 101 5.27 18.42 13.17
CA GLN A 101 5.23 18.64 11.73
C GLN A 101 6.55 18.25 11.06
N ARG A 102 7.71 18.55 11.67
CA ARG A 102 9.02 18.12 11.16
C ARG A 102 9.21 16.60 11.21
N VAL A 103 8.74 15.94 12.27
CA VAL A 103 8.75 14.47 12.37
C VAL A 103 7.88 13.83 11.28
N ILE A 104 6.68 14.37 11.06
CA ILE A 104 5.76 13.90 10.01
C ILE A 104 6.36 14.14 8.62
N ALA A 105 7.00 15.30 8.40
CA ALA A 105 7.70 15.59 7.15
C ALA A 105 8.85 14.61 6.90
N ALA A 106 9.68 14.31 7.91
CA ALA A 106 10.76 13.34 7.79
C ALA A 106 10.24 11.91 7.50
N TYR A 107 9.11 11.53 8.12
CA TYR A 107 8.44 10.26 7.84
C TYR A 107 7.95 10.16 6.39
N TYR A 108 7.34 11.22 5.87
CA TYR A 108 6.81 11.26 4.49
C TYR A 108 7.82 11.67 3.43
N GLU A 109 9.09 11.88 3.78
CA GLU A 109 10.13 12.23 2.82
C GLU A 109 10.18 11.18 1.71
N SER A 110 9.82 11.62 0.50
CA SER A 110 9.67 10.77 -0.68
C SER A 110 10.94 10.69 -1.50
N ASN A 111 11.89 11.62 -1.30
CA ASN A 111 13.15 11.63 -2.02
C ASN A 111 14.19 10.76 -1.31
N VAL A 112 13.92 9.45 -1.29
CA VAL A 112 14.79 8.45 -0.68
C VAL A 112 15.73 7.87 -1.73
N PRO A 113 17.06 8.00 -1.59
CA PRO A 113 18.02 7.39 -2.51
C PRO A 113 17.81 5.88 -2.69
N GLU A 114 17.37 5.19 -1.65
CA GLU A 114 17.06 3.77 -1.62
C GLU A 114 15.90 3.40 -2.57
N ALA A 115 14.99 4.34 -2.83
CA ALA A 115 13.90 4.13 -3.78
C ALA A 115 14.40 3.96 -5.23
N ARG A 116 15.62 4.41 -5.55
CA ARG A 116 16.24 4.22 -6.88
C ARG A 116 16.59 2.77 -7.18
N GLY A 117 16.70 1.93 -6.15
CA GLY A 117 17.00 0.50 -6.27
C GLY A 117 15.76 -0.41 -6.31
N ILE A 118 14.55 0.15 -6.29
CA ILE A 118 13.32 -0.65 -6.25
C ILE A 118 13.19 -1.46 -7.54
N THR A 119 13.07 -2.78 -7.37
CA THR A 119 12.81 -3.72 -8.46
C THR A 119 11.42 -4.34 -8.29
N PRO A 120 10.71 -4.63 -9.38
CA PRO A 120 9.45 -5.35 -9.29
C PRO A 120 9.62 -6.75 -8.70
N PHE A 121 8.55 -7.31 -8.14
CA PHE A 121 8.56 -8.72 -7.73
C PHE A 121 8.96 -9.64 -8.89
N PRO A 122 9.67 -10.75 -8.60
CA PRO A 122 9.98 -11.75 -9.60
C PRO A 122 8.71 -12.20 -10.35
N GLY A 123 8.76 -12.14 -11.69
CA GLY A 123 7.64 -12.55 -12.54
C GLY A 123 6.55 -11.50 -12.76
N ALA A 124 6.49 -10.41 -11.99
CA ALA A 124 5.48 -9.35 -12.16
C ALA A 124 5.52 -8.77 -13.59
N ARG A 125 6.71 -8.44 -14.09
CA ARG A 125 6.89 -7.95 -15.48
C ARG A 125 6.38 -8.95 -16.52
N LYS A 126 6.69 -10.24 -16.35
CA LYS A 126 6.28 -11.30 -17.28
C LYS A 126 4.75 -11.42 -17.29
N ALA A 127 4.12 -11.46 -16.12
CA ALA A 127 2.67 -11.58 -15.99
C ALA A 127 1.93 -10.38 -16.62
N LEU A 128 2.45 -9.16 -16.44
CA LEU A 128 1.85 -7.96 -17.06
C LEU A 128 1.95 -7.99 -18.58
N LEU A 129 3.10 -8.43 -19.13
CA LEU A 129 3.27 -8.59 -20.57
C LEU A 129 2.32 -9.65 -21.13
N GLU A 130 2.20 -10.81 -20.48
CA GLU A 130 1.26 -11.87 -20.91
C GLU A 130 -0.20 -11.40 -20.91
N LEU A 131 -0.59 -10.59 -19.91
CA LEU A 131 -1.93 -9.99 -19.85
C LEU A 131 -2.19 -8.95 -20.94
N GLN A 132 -1.16 -8.22 -21.34
CA GLN A 132 -1.23 -7.20 -22.40
C GLN A 132 -1.21 -7.84 -23.80
N ASP A 133 -0.25 -8.72 -24.06
CA ASP A 133 -0.02 -9.36 -25.37
C ASP A 133 -1.14 -10.33 -25.74
N GLY A 134 -1.77 -10.97 -24.75
CA GLY A 134 -2.95 -11.80 -24.97
C GLY A 134 -4.21 -11.03 -25.42
N GLY A 135 -4.16 -9.69 -25.49
CA GLY A 135 -5.28 -8.83 -25.88
C GLY A 135 -6.52 -8.97 -24.99
N ALA A 136 -6.39 -9.68 -23.87
CA ALA A 136 -7.50 -10.15 -23.07
C ALA A 136 -8.03 -9.09 -22.11
N CYS A 137 -7.17 -8.16 -21.64
CA CYS A 137 -7.59 -7.13 -20.70
C CYS A 137 -6.76 -5.84 -20.81
N ARG A 138 -7.38 -4.71 -20.44
CA ARG A 138 -6.70 -3.43 -20.20
C ARG A 138 -6.09 -3.42 -18.80
N LEU A 139 -4.85 -2.99 -18.68
CA LEU A 139 -4.19 -2.83 -17.39
C LEU A 139 -4.38 -1.39 -16.89
N ALA A 140 -4.73 -1.23 -15.61
CA ALA A 140 -4.85 0.06 -14.96
C ALA A 140 -4.12 0.05 -13.62
N LEU A 141 -3.43 1.15 -13.32
CA LEU A 141 -2.82 1.38 -12.01
C LEU A 141 -3.76 2.26 -11.18
N LEU A 142 -4.08 1.81 -9.98
CA LEU A 142 -4.82 2.55 -8.96
C LEU A 142 -3.81 3.19 -8.02
N LEU A 143 -3.68 4.51 -8.13
CA LEU A 143 -2.93 5.31 -7.18
C LEU A 143 -3.83 5.58 -5.98
N ILE A 144 -3.58 4.88 -4.88
CA ILE A 144 -4.32 5.05 -3.62
C ILE A 144 -3.47 5.94 -2.71
N GLY A 145 -3.67 7.25 -2.82
CA GLY A 145 -2.99 8.24 -1.98
C GLY A 145 -3.58 9.63 -2.17
N LYS A 146 -3.88 10.31 -1.06
CA LYS A 146 -4.11 11.74 -0.93
C LYS A 146 -3.04 12.29 0.00
#